data_AF-A0A6C1QMZ9-F1
#
_entry.id   AF-A0A6C1QMZ9-F1
#
_cell.length_a   1.000
_cell.length_b   1.000
_cell.length_c   1.000
_cell.angle_alpha   90.00
_cell.angle_beta   90.00
_cell.angle_gamma   90.00
#
_symmetry.space_group_name_H-M   'P 1'
#
loop_
_entity.id
_entity.type
_entity.pdbx_description
1 polymer ?
#
loop_
_entity_poly.entity_id
_entity_poly.type
_entity_poly.pdbx_seq_one_letter_code
_entity_poly.pdbx_strand_id
1 'polypeptide(L)'
;MILIPFIMGLQNLTFGQMQTLQLDPLYMHFDNGRELPAEESFIVHAPVKQNTAMVKMQISNREFDRNILYENIWIRKDDETMQNAILPNYLVLRSGSNYNIRFLYYNKIQEAERRQIREMLETTAQTFLQTNIQRRGNRYNFQNSPARIYSSLNTILSEGMQNYEIRPGTSEPRFSGIVENMLRTLARYRITDDEGYTSPFDALLRQVSNEINMFSNSYEFVIEDVVTIMNYPTERKTSALAINVGYGGIYDSGNFSDLSYFSAPYVGIDLPLGNQVFAGNFWGNTSIAAGVYLSKFENTGSRVVSGPIIDLPIFASLNYRTFRFLKLQAGATLLEEQDLINDNKSLFVRPFIGLSIEFNIWLGRNR
;
A
#
# COMPACT_ATOMS: atom_id res chain seq x y z
N MET A 1 52.39 18.30 26.87
CA MET A 1 52.87 18.24 25.47
C MET A 1 52.99 16.75 25.16
N ILE A 2 52.16 16.04 24.37
CA ILE A 2 51.27 16.29 23.22
C ILE A 2 50.16 15.21 23.32
N LEU A 3 48.88 15.57 23.50
CA LEU A 3 47.82 15.80 22.50
C LEU A 3 47.24 14.51 21.88
N ILE A 4 46.08 14.13 22.43
CA ILE A 4 45.11 13.13 21.93
C ILE A 4 44.23 13.81 20.86
N PRO A 5 44.09 13.29 19.63
CA PRO A 5 42.95 13.60 18.78
C PRO A 5 41.96 12.42 18.83
N PHE A 6 40.75 12.61 19.37
CA PHE A 6 39.60 13.18 18.68
C PHE A 6 39.09 12.26 17.54
N ILE A 7 38.32 11.24 17.91
CA ILE A 7 37.36 10.57 17.03
C ILE A 7 35.98 10.77 17.66
N MET A 8 35.45 11.98 17.54
CA MET A 8 34.01 12.22 17.56
C MET A 8 33.49 11.92 16.17
N GLY A 9 33.17 10.65 15.91
CA GLY A 9 32.40 10.25 14.74
C GLY A 9 30.98 10.79 14.87
N LEU A 10 30.70 11.86 14.13
CA LEU A 10 29.37 12.39 13.88
C LEU A 10 28.45 11.27 13.38
N GLN A 11 27.60 10.78 14.28
CA GLN A 11 26.43 9.99 13.94
C GLN A 11 25.36 10.95 13.40
N ASN A 12 25.53 11.38 12.15
CA ASN A 12 24.40 11.96 11.42
C ASN A 12 23.42 10.82 11.13
N LEU A 13 22.49 10.62 12.06
CA LEU A 13 21.24 9.95 11.78
C LEU A 13 20.48 10.85 10.82
N THR A 14 20.70 10.67 9.51
CA THR A 14 19.80 11.20 8.49
C THR A 14 18.48 10.45 8.66
N PHE A 15 17.58 10.99 9.48
CA PHE A 15 16.17 10.66 9.37
C PHE A 15 15.74 11.09 7.97
N GLY A 16 15.34 10.13 7.13
CA GLY A 16 14.89 10.41 5.77
C GLY A 16 13.77 11.45 5.81
N GLN A 17 14.03 12.63 5.26
CA GLN A 17 13.00 13.63 5.06
C GLN A 17 12.05 13.09 3.99
N MET A 18 10.75 12.95 4.32
CA MET A 18 9.75 12.53 3.35
C MET A 18 9.76 13.50 2.17
N GLN A 19 9.89 12.96 0.96
CA GLN A 19 9.85 13.77 -0.25
C GLN A 19 8.48 14.46 -0.34
N THR A 20 8.49 15.75 -0.66
CA THR A 20 7.27 16.54 -0.85
C THR A 20 7.04 16.74 -2.35
N LEU A 21 5.80 16.56 -2.79
CA LEU A 21 5.34 16.76 -4.17
C LEU A 21 4.30 17.87 -4.20
N GLN A 22 4.43 18.84 -5.09
CA GLN A 22 3.40 19.84 -5.33
C GLN A 22 2.51 19.41 -6.49
N LEU A 23 1.21 19.28 -6.23
CA LEU A 23 0.20 19.06 -7.26
C LEU A 23 -0.01 20.34 -8.05
N ASP A 24 0.05 20.23 -9.37
CA ASP A 24 -0.50 21.20 -10.30
C ASP A 24 -1.83 20.67 -10.85
N PRO A 25 -2.98 21.21 -10.39
CA PRO A 25 -4.29 20.72 -10.82
C PRO A 25 -4.63 21.11 -12.26
N LEU A 26 -4.00 22.15 -12.83
CA LEU A 26 -4.28 22.60 -14.20
C LEU A 26 -3.64 21.66 -15.22
N TYR A 27 -2.40 21.23 -14.95
CA TYR A 27 -1.66 20.34 -15.82
C TYR A 27 -1.71 18.86 -15.37
N MET A 28 -2.40 18.56 -14.28
CA MET A 28 -2.63 17.22 -13.74
C MET A 28 -1.33 16.43 -13.51
N HIS A 29 -0.31 17.09 -12.95
CA HIS A 29 0.98 16.47 -12.65
C HIS A 29 1.60 17.01 -11.37
N PHE A 30 2.61 16.31 -10.86
CA PHE A 30 3.40 16.74 -9.71
C PHE A 30 4.72 17.37 -10.17
N ASP A 31 5.15 18.49 -9.55
CA ASP A 31 6.47 19.11 -9.75
C ASP A 31 6.96 19.16 -11.21
N ASN A 32 6.14 19.63 -12.15
CA ASN A 32 6.44 19.67 -13.60
C ASN A 32 6.62 18.28 -14.25
N GLY A 33 5.81 17.29 -13.85
CA GLY A 33 5.82 15.95 -14.44
C GLY A 33 6.80 14.97 -13.78
N ARG A 34 7.23 15.26 -12.54
CA ARG A 34 8.08 14.36 -11.77
C ARG A 34 7.32 13.08 -11.42
N GLU A 35 7.98 11.92 -11.58
CA GLU A 35 7.42 10.62 -11.20
C GLU A 35 7.17 10.53 -9.68
N LEU A 36 6.23 9.68 -9.25
CA LEU A 36 5.95 9.48 -7.83
C LEU A 36 7.08 8.71 -7.15
N PRO A 37 7.46 9.06 -5.90
CA PRO A 37 8.42 8.29 -5.13
C PRO A 37 8.00 6.84 -5.00
N ALA A 38 8.91 5.94 -5.39
CA ALA A 38 8.72 4.51 -5.26
C ALA A 38 9.40 4.02 -3.98
N GLU A 39 8.84 2.99 -3.35
CA GLU A 39 9.47 2.27 -2.24
C GLU A 39 9.65 3.10 -0.96
N GLU A 40 9.01 4.28 -0.88
CA GLU A 40 9.06 5.20 0.26
C GLU A 40 7.76 5.99 0.42
N SER A 41 7.59 6.59 1.60
CA SER A 41 6.48 7.51 1.90
C SER A 41 6.81 8.92 1.42
N PHE A 42 5.78 9.67 1.01
CA PHE A 42 5.92 11.03 0.51
C PHE A 42 4.75 11.90 0.98
N ILE A 43 4.90 13.21 0.87
CA ILE A 43 3.86 14.19 1.21
C ILE A 43 3.39 14.84 -0.08
N VAL A 44 2.08 14.99 -0.24
CA VAL A 44 1.50 15.77 -1.33
C VAL A 44 1.02 17.11 -0.78
N HIS A 45 1.39 18.19 -1.46
CA HIS A 45 0.80 19.51 -1.30
C HIS A 45 -0.21 19.73 -2.43
N ALA A 46 -1.49 19.81 -2.07
CA ALA A 46 -2.56 20.09 -3.02
C ALA A 46 -3.05 21.53 -2.82
N PRO A 47 -3.08 22.39 -3.86
CA PRO A 47 -3.55 23.75 -3.71
C PRO A 47 -5.04 23.77 -3.37
N VAL A 48 -5.43 24.62 -2.43
CA VAL A 48 -6.81 24.73 -1.94
C VAL A 48 -7.33 26.16 -2.07
N LYS A 49 -8.60 26.28 -2.45
CA LYS A 49 -9.31 27.56 -2.45
C LYS A 49 -9.67 27.95 -1.02
N GLN A 50 -10.06 29.21 -0.82
CA GLN A 50 -10.39 29.75 0.50
C GLN A 50 -11.63 29.08 1.12
N ASN A 51 -12.60 28.67 0.29
CA ASN A 51 -13.83 27.98 0.70
C ASN A 51 -13.64 26.46 0.93
N THR A 52 -12.57 25.87 0.39
CA THR A 52 -12.29 24.44 0.54
C THR A 52 -12.06 24.09 2.00
N ALA A 53 -12.92 23.23 2.54
CA ALA A 53 -12.91 22.84 3.95
C ALA A 53 -12.29 21.45 4.16
N MET A 54 -12.32 20.59 3.16
CA MET A 54 -11.73 19.26 3.21
C MET A 54 -11.17 18.87 1.86
N VAL A 55 -10.05 18.15 1.86
CA VAL A 55 -9.48 17.51 0.68
C VAL A 55 -9.24 16.05 1.00
N LYS A 56 -9.75 15.16 0.14
CA LYS A 56 -9.53 13.72 0.23
C LYS A 56 -8.65 13.29 -0.94
N MET A 57 -7.51 12.68 -0.63
CA MET A 57 -6.61 12.07 -1.61
C MET A 57 -6.81 10.56 -1.60
N GLN A 58 -7.01 10.00 -2.78
CA GLN A 58 -7.16 8.56 -2.98
C GLN A 58 -6.13 8.07 -4.00
N ILE A 59 -5.53 6.91 -3.71
CA ILE A 59 -4.59 6.24 -4.60
C ILE A 59 -5.17 4.88 -4.99
N SER A 60 -5.13 4.56 -6.27
CA SER A 60 -5.55 3.28 -6.82
C SER A 60 -4.57 2.76 -7.87
N ASN A 61 -4.55 1.45 -8.10
CA ASN A 61 -3.89 0.83 -9.26
C ASN A 61 -4.90 0.40 -10.36
N ARG A 62 -6.18 0.71 -10.18
CA ARG A 62 -7.31 0.39 -11.06
C ARG A 62 -8.30 1.55 -11.04
N GLU A 63 -9.51 1.34 -11.55
CA GLU A 63 -10.62 2.28 -11.34
C GLU A 63 -10.92 2.44 -9.84
N PHE A 64 -11.21 3.67 -9.42
CA PHE A 64 -11.45 4.00 -8.01
C PHE A 64 -12.63 3.23 -7.40
N ASP A 65 -13.67 2.95 -8.19
CA ASP A 65 -14.86 2.22 -7.71
C ASP A 65 -14.59 0.74 -7.42
N ARG A 66 -13.45 0.21 -7.90
CA ARG A 66 -13.09 -1.20 -7.73
C ARG A 66 -12.09 -1.43 -6.60
N ASN A 67 -11.16 -0.48 -6.39
CA ASN A 67 -10.05 -0.70 -5.47
C ASN A 67 -9.37 0.60 -5.06
N ILE A 68 -9.66 1.12 -3.87
CA ILE A 68 -8.88 2.20 -3.28
C ILE A 68 -7.78 1.55 -2.44
N LEU A 69 -6.51 1.78 -2.82
CA LEU A 69 -5.35 1.23 -2.10
C LEU A 69 -5.00 2.04 -0.85
N TYR A 70 -5.24 3.35 -0.93
CA TYR A 70 -4.93 4.28 0.15
C TYR A 70 -5.83 5.50 0.05
N GLU A 71 -6.21 6.02 1.23
CA GLU A 71 -6.96 7.26 1.38
C GLU A 71 -6.34 8.10 2.49
N ASN A 72 -6.23 9.41 2.25
CA ASN A 72 -5.85 10.39 3.26
C ASN A 72 -6.80 11.59 3.18
N ILE A 73 -7.09 12.19 4.32
CA ILE A 73 -8.02 13.31 4.44
C ILE A 73 -7.31 14.45 5.16
N TRP A 74 -7.35 15.62 4.54
CA TRP A 74 -6.99 16.89 5.15
C TRP A 74 -8.26 17.68 5.42
N ILE A 75 -8.41 18.20 6.65
CA ILE A 75 -9.50 19.11 7.04
C ILE A 75 -8.87 20.43 7.43
N ARG A 76 -9.39 21.52 6.85
CA ARG A 76 -9.01 22.88 7.22
C ARG A 76 -9.44 23.16 8.66
N LYS A 77 -8.51 23.56 9.53
CA LYS A 77 -8.88 24.04 10.86
C LYS A 77 -9.56 25.40 10.76
N ASP A 78 -10.47 25.67 11.68
CA ASP A 78 -11.07 27.01 11.75
C ASP A 78 -9.94 28.05 11.96
N ASP A 79 -10.02 29.17 11.24
CA ASP A 79 -9.02 30.25 11.15
C ASP A 79 -7.73 29.97 10.33
N GLU A 80 -7.62 28.80 9.71
CA GLU A 80 -6.46 28.44 8.90
C GLU A 80 -6.50 29.04 7.48
N THR A 81 -5.50 29.89 7.16
CA THR A 81 -5.36 30.56 5.86
C THR A 81 -4.44 29.84 4.88
N MET A 82 -4.04 28.60 5.18
CA MET A 82 -3.15 27.82 4.31
C MET A 82 -3.76 27.66 2.91
N GLN A 83 -2.90 27.85 1.91
CA GLN A 83 -3.24 27.71 0.50
C GLN A 83 -2.97 26.31 -0.04
N ASN A 84 -2.40 25.42 0.77
CA ASN A 84 -2.14 24.03 0.40
C ASN A 84 -2.65 23.08 1.48
N ALA A 85 -3.37 22.03 1.07
CA ALA A 85 -3.61 20.85 1.87
C ALA A 85 -2.35 19.99 1.91
N ILE A 86 -1.95 19.58 3.11
CA ILE A 86 -0.78 18.72 3.34
C ILE A 86 -1.29 17.29 3.57
N LEU A 87 -1.01 16.41 2.63
CA LEU A 87 -1.54 15.04 2.56
C LEU A 87 -0.37 14.03 2.56
N PRO A 88 0.04 13.53 3.73
CA PRO A 88 1.03 12.45 3.80
C PRO A 88 0.50 11.17 3.16
N ASN A 89 1.30 10.54 2.32
CA ASN A 89 1.08 9.21 1.80
C ASN A 89 2.03 8.21 2.48
N TYR A 90 1.46 7.30 3.26
CA TYR A 90 2.19 6.19 3.87
C TYR A 90 2.15 4.90 3.06
N LEU A 91 1.34 4.83 1.98
CA LEU A 91 1.34 3.68 1.09
C LEU A 91 2.62 3.68 0.26
N VAL A 92 3.40 2.61 0.42
CA VAL A 92 4.61 2.42 -0.37
C VAL A 92 4.25 1.94 -1.77
N LEU A 93 4.63 2.73 -2.78
CA LEU A 93 4.36 2.46 -4.19
C LEU A 93 5.44 1.57 -4.81
N ARG A 94 5.05 0.66 -5.72
CA ARG A 94 6.01 -0.20 -6.43
C ARG A 94 6.78 0.61 -7.45
N SER A 95 8.09 0.35 -7.57
CA SER A 95 8.95 0.93 -8.60
C SER A 95 8.48 0.59 -10.01
N GLY A 96 8.54 1.57 -10.93
CA GLY A 96 8.18 1.43 -12.34
C GLY A 96 6.72 1.03 -12.62
N SER A 97 5.83 1.25 -11.67
CA SER A 97 4.40 0.97 -11.78
C SER A 97 3.62 2.26 -12.03
N ASN A 98 2.36 2.13 -12.48
CA ASN A 98 1.47 3.27 -12.70
C ASN A 98 0.34 3.25 -11.67
N TYR A 99 -0.03 4.42 -11.17
CA TYR A 99 -1.12 4.60 -10.22
C TYR A 99 -2.07 5.70 -10.66
N ASN A 100 -3.33 5.57 -10.28
CA ASN A 100 -4.34 6.60 -10.42
C ASN A 100 -4.43 7.36 -9.10
N ILE A 101 -4.45 8.69 -9.17
CA ILE A 101 -4.58 9.56 -8.00
C ILE A 101 -5.79 10.46 -8.19
N ARG A 102 -6.66 10.51 -7.19
CA ARG A 102 -7.85 11.37 -7.19
C ARG A 102 -7.85 12.27 -5.98
N PHE A 103 -8.04 13.56 -6.22
CA PHE A 103 -8.28 14.57 -5.21
C PHE A 103 -9.73 15.01 -5.29
N LEU A 104 -10.44 14.86 -4.19
CA LEU A 104 -11.81 15.31 -4.01
C LEU A 104 -11.75 16.55 -3.10
N TYR A 105 -12.14 17.70 -3.63
CA TYR A 105 -12.18 18.96 -2.91
C TYR A 105 -13.60 19.20 -2.44
N TYR A 106 -13.75 19.56 -1.17
CA TYR A 106 -15.06 19.75 -0.57
C TYR A 106 -15.19 21.11 0.09
N ASN A 107 -16.40 21.67 -0.01
CA ASN A 107 -16.82 22.85 0.75
C ASN A 107 -17.67 22.44 1.95
N LYS A 108 -17.75 23.32 2.96
CA LYS A 108 -18.78 23.18 4.01
C LYS A 108 -20.16 23.33 3.37
N ILE A 109 -21.06 22.40 3.65
CA ILE A 109 -22.43 22.47 3.16
C ILE A 109 -23.13 23.72 3.70
N GLN A 110 -23.86 24.43 2.85
CA GLN A 110 -24.65 25.59 3.26
C GLN A 110 -26.04 25.16 3.75
N GLU A 111 -26.65 25.92 4.67
CA GLU A 111 -28.00 25.59 5.18
C GLU A 111 -29.06 25.52 4.07
N ALA A 112 -28.96 26.36 3.04
CA ALA A 112 -29.89 26.33 1.91
C ALA A 112 -29.77 25.02 1.11
N GLU A 113 -28.55 24.57 0.85
CA GLU A 113 -28.25 23.33 0.14
C GLU A 113 -28.68 22.10 0.97
N ARG A 114 -28.41 22.13 2.29
CA ARG A 114 -28.89 21.10 3.22
C ARG A 114 -30.41 20.94 3.19
N ARG A 115 -31.16 22.05 3.17
CA ARG A 115 -32.63 22.02 3.04
C ARG A 115 -33.06 21.40 1.71
N GLN A 116 -32.43 21.79 0.61
CA GLN A 116 -32.77 21.26 -0.71
C GLN A 116 -32.57 19.74 -0.81
N ILE A 117 -31.45 19.22 -0.27
CA ILE A 117 -31.19 17.77 -0.27
C ILE A 117 -32.19 17.03 0.60
N ARG A 118 -32.51 17.58 1.77
CA ARG A 118 -33.51 17.02 2.67
C ARG A 118 -34.86 16.91 1.97
N GLU A 119 -35.33 18.00 1.37
CA GLU A 119 -36.60 18.04 0.64
C GLU A 119 -36.61 17.04 -0.52
N MET A 120 -35.50 16.94 -1.26
CA MET A 120 -35.31 15.96 -2.34
C MET A 120 -35.43 14.53 -1.80
N LEU A 121 -34.65 14.17 -0.77
CA LEU A 121 -34.65 12.82 -0.19
C LEU A 121 -35.99 12.46 0.43
N GLU A 122 -36.63 13.39 1.15
CA GLU A 122 -37.96 13.19 1.73
C GLU A 122 -38.98 12.92 0.62
N THR A 123 -39.00 13.77 -0.42
CA THR A 123 -39.92 13.61 -1.55
C THR A 123 -39.70 12.30 -2.29
N THR A 124 -38.44 11.94 -2.58
CA THR A 124 -38.10 10.70 -3.27
C THR A 124 -38.47 9.47 -2.44
N ALA A 125 -38.12 9.45 -1.15
CA ALA A 125 -38.44 8.33 -0.26
C ALA A 125 -39.94 8.17 -0.05
N GLN A 126 -40.68 9.26 0.15
CA GLN A 126 -42.14 9.23 0.31
C GLN A 126 -42.82 8.76 -0.98
N THR A 127 -42.42 9.29 -2.15
CA THR A 127 -42.94 8.86 -3.45
C THR A 127 -42.67 7.38 -3.70
N PHE A 128 -41.47 6.92 -3.38
CA PHE A 128 -41.10 5.51 -3.49
C PHE A 128 -42.00 4.62 -2.61
N LEU A 129 -42.22 5.01 -1.36
CA LEU A 129 -43.08 4.27 -0.43
C LEU A 129 -44.54 4.25 -0.88
N GLN A 130 -45.10 5.38 -1.30
CA GLN A 130 -46.48 5.50 -1.80
C GLN A 130 -46.70 4.67 -3.07
N THR A 131 -45.69 4.59 -3.93
CA THR A 131 -45.75 3.77 -5.15
C THR A 131 -45.72 2.28 -4.82
N ASN A 132 -44.85 1.88 -3.88
CA ASN A 132 -44.66 0.47 -3.53
C ASN A 132 -45.68 -0.07 -2.52
N ILE A 133 -46.39 0.79 -1.80
CA ILE A 133 -47.34 0.42 -0.74
C ILE A 133 -48.67 1.12 -1.02
N GLN A 134 -49.67 0.33 -1.40
CA GLN A 134 -50.99 0.85 -1.77
C GLN A 134 -52.07 0.27 -0.86
N ARG A 135 -53.04 1.08 -0.45
CA ARG A 135 -54.22 0.59 0.27
C ARG A 135 -55.11 -0.21 -0.70
N ARG A 136 -55.37 -1.47 -0.40
CA ARG A 136 -56.32 -2.32 -1.15
C ARG A 136 -57.35 -2.91 -0.18
N GLY A 137 -58.49 -2.24 -0.06
CA GLY A 137 -59.53 -2.57 0.91
C GLY A 137 -59.03 -2.39 2.35
N ASN A 138 -59.01 -3.51 3.10
CA ASN A 138 -58.61 -3.57 4.51
C ASN A 138 -57.10 -3.89 4.70
N ARG A 139 -56.30 -3.98 3.63
CA ARG A 139 -54.86 -4.28 3.78
C ARG A 139 -54.00 -3.36 2.94
N TYR A 140 -52.75 -3.24 3.35
CA TYR A 140 -51.71 -2.66 2.52
C TYR A 140 -51.20 -3.72 1.55
N ASN A 141 -51.29 -3.43 0.26
CA ASN A 141 -50.69 -4.21 -0.80
C ASN A 141 -49.27 -3.70 -1.07
N PHE A 142 -48.31 -4.62 -0.98
CA PHE A 142 -46.90 -4.34 -1.19
C PHE A 142 -46.49 -4.84 -2.58
N GLN A 143 -45.99 -3.94 -3.43
CA GLN A 143 -45.44 -4.32 -4.75
C GLN A 143 -44.14 -5.12 -4.61
N ASN A 144 -43.36 -4.82 -3.57
CA ASN A 144 -42.10 -5.48 -3.24
C ASN A 144 -42.10 -5.93 -1.78
N SER A 145 -41.31 -6.94 -1.44
CA SER A 145 -41.20 -7.40 -0.05
C SER A 145 -40.69 -6.28 0.88
N PRO A 146 -41.09 -6.24 2.16
CA PRO A 146 -40.61 -5.24 3.13
C PRO A 146 -39.07 -5.10 3.17
N ALA A 147 -38.35 -6.22 3.09
CA ALA A 147 -36.89 -6.23 3.07
C ALA A 147 -36.31 -5.57 1.81
N ARG A 148 -36.92 -5.78 0.63
CA ARG A 148 -36.48 -5.15 -0.62
C ARG A 148 -36.79 -3.65 -0.61
N ILE A 149 -37.94 -3.23 -0.08
CA ILE A 149 -38.27 -1.81 0.11
C ILE A 149 -37.25 -1.15 1.03
N TYR A 150 -36.93 -1.76 2.17
CA TYR A 150 -35.90 -1.25 3.09
C TYR A 150 -34.53 -1.13 2.41
N SER A 151 -34.09 -2.15 1.67
CA SER A 151 -32.83 -2.09 0.91
C SER A 151 -32.83 -0.95 -0.11
N SER A 152 -33.95 -0.75 -0.80
CA SER A 152 -34.08 0.29 -1.82
C SER A 152 -34.07 1.68 -1.20
N LEU A 153 -34.68 1.87 -0.02
CA LEU A 153 -34.59 3.12 0.73
C LEU A 153 -33.14 3.47 1.08
N ASN A 154 -32.36 2.50 1.56
CA ASN A 154 -30.93 2.72 1.82
C ASN A 154 -30.17 3.05 0.52
N THR A 155 -30.55 2.45 -0.60
CA THR A 155 -29.95 2.75 -1.91
C THR A 155 -30.25 4.19 -2.35
N ILE A 156 -31.52 4.63 -2.21
CA ILE A 156 -31.93 6.02 -2.47
C ILE A 156 -31.12 7.00 -1.60
N LEU A 157 -30.92 6.66 -0.32
CA LEU A 157 -30.13 7.47 0.60
C LEU A 157 -28.66 7.55 0.16
N SER A 158 -28.03 6.41 -0.17
CA SER A 158 -26.63 6.40 -0.60
C SER A 158 -26.41 7.10 -1.93
N GLU A 159 -27.29 6.89 -2.92
CA GLU A 159 -27.20 7.53 -4.24
C GLU A 159 -27.47 9.04 -4.14
N GLY A 160 -28.49 9.44 -3.38
CA GLY A 160 -28.81 10.85 -3.17
C GLY A 160 -27.74 11.61 -2.40
N MET A 161 -26.87 10.90 -1.68
CA MET A 161 -25.79 11.48 -0.87
C MET A 161 -24.39 11.27 -1.46
N GLN A 162 -24.25 10.74 -2.67
CA GLN A 162 -22.94 10.39 -3.25
C GLN A 162 -21.92 11.54 -3.34
N ASN A 163 -22.40 12.79 -3.39
CA ASN A 163 -21.57 13.99 -3.47
C ASN A 163 -21.32 14.64 -2.11
N TYR A 164 -21.79 14.03 -1.02
CA TYR A 164 -21.73 14.58 0.31
C TYR A 164 -20.90 13.68 1.22
N GLU A 165 -20.19 14.32 2.14
CA GLU A 165 -19.39 13.61 3.13
C GLU A 165 -19.80 13.99 4.55
N ILE A 166 -19.87 12.97 5.39
CA ILE A 166 -19.94 13.08 6.84
C ILE A 166 -18.54 13.34 7.41
N ARG A 167 -18.46 13.66 8.70
CA ARG A 167 -17.17 13.82 9.38
C ARG A 167 -16.37 12.51 9.33
N PRO A 168 -15.05 12.53 9.03
CA PRO A 168 -14.22 11.33 9.01
C PRO A 168 -14.33 10.53 10.31
N GLY A 169 -14.39 9.20 10.19
CA GLY A 169 -14.55 8.27 11.31
C GLY A 169 -16.01 8.00 11.72
N THR A 170 -16.99 8.52 10.98
CA THR A 170 -18.40 8.15 11.14
C THR A 170 -18.81 7.13 10.07
N SER A 171 -19.75 6.25 10.43
CA SER A 171 -20.27 5.23 9.50
C SER A 171 -21.24 5.84 8.51
N GLU A 172 -21.28 5.29 7.29
CA GLU A 172 -22.26 5.70 6.27
C GLU A 172 -23.71 5.64 6.82
N PRO A 173 -24.53 6.67 6.58
CA PRO A 173 -25.89 6.72 7.09
C PRO A 173 -26.75 5.61 6.46
N ARG A 174 -27.55 4.95 7.29
CA ARG A 174 -28.54 3.96 6.87
C ARG A 174 -29.79 4.09 7.71
N PHE A 175 -30.95 3.80 7.12
CA PHE A 175 -32.19 3.72 7.87
C PHE A 175 -32.09 2.69 8.98
N SER A 176 -32.66 3.02 10.13
CA SER A 176 -32.61 2.20 11.33
C SER A 176 -33.43 0.91 11.16
N GLY A 177 -33.21 -0.05 12.06
CA GLY A 177 -34.05 -1.25 12.15
C GLY A 177 -35.51 -0.95 12.53
N ILE A 178 -35.82 0.26 13.00
CA ILE A 178 -37.19 0.70 13.31
C ILE A 178 -37.99 0.79 12.00
N VAL A 179 -37.44 1.42 10.96
CA VAL A 179 -38.08 1.51 9.64
C VAL A 179 -38.33 0.12 9.06
N GLU A 180 -37.36 -0.79 9.17
CA GLU A 180 -37.53 -2.17 8.72
C GLU A 180 -38.68 -2.88 9.48
N ASN A 181 -38.72 -2.75 10.80
CA ASN A 181 -39.77 -3.34 11.63
C ASN A 181 -41.14 -2.74 11.35
N MET A 182 -41.23 -1.44 11.08
CA MET A 182 -42.47 -0.77 10.71
C MET A 182 -42.98 -1.28 9.35
N LEU A 183 -42.11 -1.45 8.35
CA LEU A 183 -42.46 -2.05 7.06
C LEU A 183 -43.00 -3.48 7.23
N ARG A 184 -42.37 -4.30 8.07
CA ARG A 184 -42.81 -5.68 8.36
C ARG A 184 -44.16 -5.72 9.08
N THR A 185 -44.35 -4.84 10.04
CA THR A 185 -45.61 -4.71 10.79
C THR A 185 -46.74 -4.26 9.86
N LEU A 186 -46.48 -3.25 9.02
CA LEU A 186 -47.45 -2.70 8.08
C LEU A 186 -47.92 -3.76 7.06
N ALA A 187 -47.03 -4.63 6.59
CA ALA A 187 -47.38 -5.73 5.68
C ALA A 187 -48.35 -6.77 6.28
N ARG A 188 -48.42 -6.86 7.61
CA ARG A 188 -49.34 -7.75 8.34
C ARG A 188 -50.56 -7.02 8.89
N TYR A 189 -50.56 -5.69 8.83
CA TYR A 189 -51.56 -4.84 9.46
C TYR A 189 -52.90 -4.91 8.73
N ARG A 190 -53.98 -4.95 9.51
CA ARG A 190 -55.36 -4.94 9.04
C ARG A 190 -55.96 -3.56 9.35
N ILE A 191 -56.36 -2.84 8.31
CA ILE A 191 -56.85 -1.46 8.40
C ILE A 191 -58.23 -1.45 9.06
N THR A 192 -58.32 -0.78 10.20
CA THR A 192 -59.58 -0.49 10.90
C THR A 192 -59.98 0.94 10.56
N ASP A 193 -61.24 1.16 10.16
CA ASP A 193 -61.77 2.48 9.80
C ASP A 193 -62.15 3.25 11.09
N ASP A 194 -61.17 3.51 11.94
CA ASP A 194 -61.35 4.27 13.18
C ASP A 194 -60.96 5.73 12.93
N GLU A 195 -61.91 6.66 13.09
CA GLU A 195 -61.80 8.07 12.64
C GLU A 195 -60.77 8.91 13.42
N GLY A 196 -60.11 8.36 14.44
CA GLY A 196 -59.13 9.06 15.29
C GLY A 196 -57.69 8.54 15.20
N TYR A 197 -57.42 7.46 14.45
CA TYR A 197 -56.11 6.80 14.48
C TYR A 197 -55.19 7.30 13.35
N THR A 198 -53.97 7.77 13.67
CA THR A 198 -52.98 8.03 12.63
C THR A 198 -52.66 6.73 11.91
N SER A 199 -52.77 6.72 10.58
CA SER A 199 -52.48 5.53 9.79
C SER A 199 -51.07 5.00 10.11
N PRO A 200 -50.88 3.68 10.31
CA PRO A 200 -49.54 3.10 10.47
C PRO A 200 -48.61 3.40 9.30
N PHE A 201 -49.16 3.65 8.11
CA PHE A 201 -48.39 4.12 6.97
C PHE A 201 -47.91 5.57 7.14
N ASP A 202 -48.76 6.47 7.65
CA ASP A 202 -48.35 7.86 7.96
C ASP A 202 -47.30 7.89 9.08
N ALA A 203 -47.38 6.97 10.04
CA ALA A 203 -46.33 6.80 11.04
C ALA A 203 -44.99 6.40 10.40
N LEU A 204 -44.99 5.48 9.43
CA LEU A 204 -43.79 5.10 8.67
C LEU A 204 -43.22 6.28 7.89
N LEU A 205 -44.06 7.04 7.18
CA LEU A 205 -43.62 8.22 6.43
C LEU A 205 -42.97 9.27 7.34
N ARG A 206 -43.55 9.52 8.52
CA ARG A 206 -42.97 10.42 9.53
C ARG A 206 -41.64 9.91 10.06
N GLN A 207 -41.52 8.61 10.37
CA GLN A 207 -40.27 8.03 10.85
C GLN A 207 -39.15 8.14 9.81
N VAL A 208 -39.45 7.84 8.54
CA VAL A 208 -38.50 7.98 7.44
C VAL A 208 -38.07 9.43 7.28
N SER A 209 -39.00 10.38 7.35
CA SER A 209 -38.69 11.81 7.27
C SER A 209 -37.81 12.26 8.45
N ASN A 210 -38.09 11.79 9.68
CA ASN A 210 -37.26 12.09 10.85
C ASN A 210 -35.82 11.57 10.69
N GLU A 211 -35.66 10.35 10.16
CA GLU A 211 -34.32 9.79 9.92
C GLU A 211 -33.58 10.52 8.80
N ILE A 212 -34.26 10.90 7.71
CA ILE A 212 -33.68 11.75 6.66
C ILE A 212 -33.24 13.10 7.24
N ASN A 213 -34.04 13.70 8.12
CA ASN A 213 -33.66 14.92 8.83
C ASN A 213 -32.36 14.72 9.62
N MET A 214 -32.24 13.62 10.37
CA MET A 214 -31.01 13.29 11.11
C MET A 214 -29.81 13.11 10.17
N PHE A 215 -29.97 12.39 9.06
CA PHE A 215 -28.91 12.17 8.08
C PHE A 215 -28.48 13.47 7.42
N SER A 216 -29.44 14.32 6.99
CA SER A 216 -29.13 15.61 6.36
C SER A 216 -28.29 16.51 7.26
N ASN A 217 -28.44 16.39 8.59
CA ASN A 217 -27.68 17.15 9.56
C ASN A 217 -26.30 16.54 9.86
N SER A 218 -26.06 15.26 9.54
CA SER A 218 -24.76 14.62 9.74
C SER A 218 -23.75 14.90 8.62
N TYR A 219 -24.22 15.28 7.43
CA TYR A 219 -23.34 15.69 6.34
C TYR A 219 -22.80 17.10 6.60
N GLU A 220 -21.47 17.21 6.57
CA GLU A 220 -20.75 18.48 6.81
C GLU A 220 -20.20 19.05 5.51
N PHE A 221 -19.93 18.20 4.52
CA PHE A 221 -19.17 18.56 3.34
C PHE A 221 -19.89 18.18 2.04
N VAL A 222 -19.67 18.96 0.99
CA VAL A 222 -20.14 18.69 -0.38
C VAL A 222 -18.97 18.80 -1.36
N ILE A 223 -18.89 17.88 -2.32
CA ILE A 223 -17.87 17.90 -3.38
C ILE A 223 -18.05 19.18 -4.21
N GLU A 224 -16.99 19.97 -4.29
CA GLU A 224 -16.88 21.13 -5.18
C GLU A 224 -16.15 20.78 -6.47
N ASP A 225 -15.06 20.02 -6.36
CA ASP A 225 -14.17 19.75 -7.49
C ASP A 225 -13.50 18.38 -7.36
N VAL A 226 -13.18 17.79 -8.51
CA VAL A 226 -12.54 16.47 -8.60
C VAL A 226 -11.40 16.52 -9.60
N VAL A 227 -10.17 16.38 -9.10
CA VAL A 227 -8.98 16.26 -9.95
C VAL A 227 -8.55 14.81 -9.99
N THR A 228 -8.62 14.19 -11.16
CA THR A 228 -8.24 12.78 -11.35
C THR A 228 -7.08 12.66 -12.32
N ILE A 229 -5.98 12.08 -11.84
CA ILE A 229 -4.77 11.80 -12.60
C ILE A 229 -4.71 10.30 -12.85
N MET A 230 -4.71 9.90 -14.12
CA MET A 230 -4.71 8.50 -14.51
C MET A 230 -3.33 8.05 -14.96
N ASN A 231 -2.96 6.81 -14.63
CA ASN A 231 -1.74 6.14 -15.06
C ASN A 231 -0.45 6.93 -14.77
N TYR A 232 -0.37 7.58 -13.61
CA TYR A 232 0.80 8.36 -13.24
C TYR A 232 1.97 7.45 -12.84
N PRO A 233 3.17 7.62 -13.42
CA PRO A 233 4.30 6.72 -13.21
C PRO A 233 4.96 6.92 -11.85
N THR A 234 5.54 5.84 -11.33
CA THR A 234 6.47 5.86 -10.19
C THR A 234 7.92 5.77 -10.64
N GLU A 235 8.80 6.33 -9.81
CA GLU A 235 10.24 6.29 -10.01
C GLU A 235 10.72 4.86 -10.26
N ARG A 236 11.52 4.70 -11.32
CA ARG A 236 12.20 3.44 -11.62
C ARG A 236 13.48 3.35 -10.80
N LYS A 237 13.40 2.75 -9.61
CA LYS A 237 14.59 2.41 -8.84
C LYS A 237 15.38 1.32 -9.57
N THR A 238 16.58 1.66 -10.02
CA THR A 238 17.49 0.73 -10.70
C THR A 238 17.97 -0.33 -9.71
N SER A 239 17.87 -1.60 -10.09
CA SER A 239 18.52 -2.68 -9.34
C SER A 239 20.05 -2.49 -9.42
N ALA A 240 20.68 -2.11 -8.32
CA ALA A 240 22.14 -2.06 -8.24
C ALA A 240 22.70 -3.49 -8.36
N LEU A 241 23.83 -3.64 -9.06
CA LEU A 241 24.58 -4.88 -9.04
C LEU A 241 25.46 -4.86 -7.79
N ALA A 242 25.14 -5.72 -6.84
CA ALA A 242 25.86 -5.82 -5.60
C ALA A 242 27.10 -6.70 -5.79
N ILE A 243 28.28 -6.18 -5.47
CA ILE A 243 29.51 -6.98 -5.38
C ILE A 243 29.69 -7.39 -3.93
N ASN A 244 29.88 -8.68 -3.70
CA ASN A 244 30.25 -9.20 -2.39
C ASN A 244 31.75 -9.48 -2.34
N VAL A 245 32.37 -9.16 -1.21
CA VAL A 245 33.73 -9.57 -0.89
C VAL A 245 33.69 -10.20 0.49
N GLY A 246 34.27 -11.38 0.62
CA GLY A 246 34.13 -12.17 1.82
C GLY A 246 35.27 -13.13 2.04
N TYR A 247 35.14 -13.86 3.13
CA TYR A 247 36.02 -14.95 3.51
C TYR A 247 35.15 -16.15 3.87
N GLY A 248 35.53 -17.34 3.45
CA GLY A 248 34.78 -18.51 3.87
C GLY A 248 35.48 -19.83 3.61
N GLY A 249 34.83 -20.87 4.12
CA GLY A 249 35.39 -22.19 4.27
C GLY A 249 34.67 -23.21 3.39
N ILE A 250 35.44 -23.99 2.65
CA ILE A 250 34.95 -25.13 1.86
C ILE A 250 35.26 -26.40 2.65
N TYR A 251 34.27 -27.26 2.80
CA TYR A 251 34.46 -28.57 3.40
C TYR A 251 35.35 -29.44 2.49
N ASP A 252 36.48 -29.91 3.02
CA ASP A 252 37.40 -30.79 2.32
C ASP A 252 37.11 -32.26 2.64
N SER A 253 37.36 -32.65 3.88
CA SER A 253 37.22 -34.03 4.37
C SER A 253 37.20 -34.08 5.91
N GLY A 254 36.65 -35.13 6.51
CA GLY A 254 36.68 -35.34 7.97
C GLY A 254 35.37 -35.80 8.61
N ASN A 255 35.45 -36.26 9.86
CA ASN A 255 34.30 -36.49 10.75
C ASN A 255 34.26 -35.38 11.83
N PHE A 256 33.24 -35.35 12.69
CA PHE A 256 33.09 -34.32 13.75
C PHE A 256 34.31 -34.14 14.67
N SER A 257 35.23 -35.11 14.73
CA SER A 257 36.49 -35.03 15.51
C SER A 257 37.68 -34.44 14.74
N ASP A 258 37.70 -34.51 13.40
CA ASP A 258 38.87 -34.22 12.56
C ASP A 258 38.43 -33.52 11.28
N LEU A 259 37.81 -32.35 11.44
CA LEU A 259 37.25 -31.57 10.33
C LEU A 259 38.34 -30.77 9.61
N SER A 260 38.62 -31.09 8.35
CA SER A 260 39.47 -30.29 7.45
C SER A 260 38.60 -29.33 6.61
N TYR A 261 39.02 -28.08 6.54
CA TYR A 261 38.39 -27.06 5.69
C TYR A 261 39.44 -26.24 4.95
N PHE A 262 39.16 -25.98 3.68
CA PHE A 262 39.88 -24.97 2.92
C PHE A 262 39.30 -23.60 3.24
N SER A 263 40.12 -22.56 3.39
CA SER A 263 39.62 -21.22 3.66
C SER A 263 40.36 -20.17 2.83
N ALA A 264 39.61 -19.30 2.16
CA ALA A 264 40.18 -18.26 1.32
C ALA A 264 39.21 -17.08 1.14
N PRO A 265 39.76 -15.90 0.78
CA PRO A 265 38.94 -14.78 0.36
C PRO A 265 38.29 -15.06 -1.01
N TYR A 266 37.09 -14.52 -1.20
CA TYR A 266 36.33 -14.63 -2.43
C TYR A 266 35.67 -13.30 -2.81
N VAL A 267 35.33 -13.19 -4.09
CA VAL A 267 34.56 -12.07 -4.66
C VAL A 267 33.43 -12.62 -5.52
N GLY A 268 32.26 -12.01 -5.44
CA GLY A 268 31.08 -12.46 -6.17
C GLY A 268 30.09 -11.35 -6.45
N ILE A 269 29.05 -11.71 -7.19
CA ILE A 269 27.94 -10.83 -7.55
C ILE A 269 26.69 -11.36 -6.86
N ASP A 270 25.96 -10.46 -6.21
CA ASP A 270 24.71 -10.73 -5.50
C ASP A 270 23.50 -10.25 -6.32
N LEU A 271 22.50 -11.12 -6.43
CA LEU A 271 21.19 -10.83 -6.99
C LEU A 271 20.12 -10.99 -5.88
N PRO A 272 19.48 -9.91 -5.43
CA PRO A 272 18.45 -9.99 -4.39
C PRO A 272 17.23 -10.77 -4.89
N LEU A 273 16.68 -11.64 -4.03
CA LEU A 273 15.49 -12.44 -4.37
C LEU A 273 14.17 -11.71 -4.12
N GLY A 274 14.20 -10.61 -3.37
CA GLY A 274 13.02 -9.82 -3.06
C GLY A 274 13.36 -8.39 -2.75
N ASN A 275 12.40 -7.49 -3.00
CA ASN A 275 12.50 -6.10 -2.57
C ASN A 275 12.22 -6.03 -1.06
N GLN A 276 13.12 -5.44 -0.28
CA GLN A 276 13.00 -5.33 1.18
C GLN A 276 11.73 -4.66 1.67
N VAL A 277 11.13 -3.79 0.87
CA VAL A 277 9.93 -3.06 1.27
C VAL A 277 8.64 -3.88 1.05
N PHE A 278 8.67 -4.86 0.14
CA PHE A 278 7.48 -5.65 -0.24
C PHE A 278 7.59 -7.14 0.09
N ALA A 279 8.81 -7.67 0.17
CA ALA A 279 9.07 -9.05 0.51
C ALA A 279 9.16 -9.17 2.04
N GLY A 280 8.62 -10.25 2.61
CA GLY A 280 8.74 -10.51 4.04
C GLY A 280 10.21 -10.61 4.49
N ASN A 281 10.45 -10.51 5.80
CA ASN A 281 11.78 -10.45 6.41
C ASN A 281 12.77 -11.52 5.90
N PHE A 282 12.26 -12.70 5.54
CA PHE A 282 13.08 -13.74 4.95
C PHE A 282 13.52 -13.38 3.52
N TRP A 283 12.59 -13.26 2.58
CA TRP A 283 12.90 -13.03 1.17
C TRP A 283 13.51 -11.66 0.86
N GLY A 284 13.18 -10.62 1.65
CA GLY A 284 13.82 -9.30 1.53
C GLY A 284 15.30 -9.29 1.93
N ASN A 285 15.71 -10.24 2.79
CA ASN A 285 17.09 -10.38 3.25
C ASN A 285 17.87 -11.48 2.52
N THR A 286 17.23 -12.21 1.60
CA THR A 286 17.85 -13.30 0.85
C THR A 286 18.31 -12.84 -0.54
N SER A 287 19.52 -13.23 -0.93
CA SER A 287 20.04 -13.03 -2.28
C SER A 287 20.72 -14.32 -2.78
N ILE A 288 20.76 -14.53 -4.08
CA ILE A 288 21.61 -15.56 -4.70
C ILE A 288 22.91 -14.89 -5.11
N ALA A 289 24.02 -15.60 -4.90
CA ALA A 289 25.33 -15.13 -5.32
C ALA A 289 26.07 -16.16 -6.13
N ALA A 290 26.92 -15.66 -7.03
CA ALA A 290 27.92 -16.46 -7.71
C ALA A 290 29.23 -15.69 -7.77
N GLY A 291 30.35 -16.39 -7.65
CA GLY A 291 31.65 -15.75 -7.59
C GLY A 291 32.81 -16.73 -7.64
N VAL A 292 34.00 -16.21 -7.38
CA VAL A 292 35.26 -16.93 -7.50
C VAL A 292 36.11 -16.68 -6.27
N TYR A 293 36.86 -17.69 -5.86
CA TYR A 293 37.89 -17.54 -4.84
C TYR A 293 39.13 -16.87 -5.41
N LEU A 294 39.83 -16.10 -4.58
CA LEU A 294 41.04 -15.38 -4.99
C LEU A 294 42.32 -16.20 -4.81
N SER A 295 42.23 -17.38 -4.20
CA SER A 295 43.37 -18.25 -3.91
C SER A 295 43.12 -19.68 -4.42
N LYS A 296 44.19 -20.33 -4.86
CA LYS A 296 44.25 -21.78 -5.08
C LYS A 296 44.47 -22.48 -3.74
N PHE A 297 43.98 -23.71 -3.60
CA PHE A 297 44.17 -24.49 -2.39
C PHE A 297 45.20 -25.59 -2.62
N GLU A 298 46.14 -25.72 -1.69
CA GLU A 298 47.13 -26.80 -1.69
C GLU A 298 46.79 -27.78 -0.57
N ASN A 299 46.70 -29.07 -0.88
CA ASN A 299 46.51 -30.12 0.12
C ASN A 299 47.87 -30.73 0.51
N THR A 300 47.98 -31.22 1.75
CA THR A 300 49.18 -31.76 2.43
C THR A 300 49.76 -33.05 1.81
N GLY A 301 49.41 -33.36 0.57
CA GLY A 301 49.80 -34.56 -0.17
C GLY A 301 50.11 -34.32 -1.65
N SER A 302 50.67 -33.15 -2.01
CA SER A 302 51.06 -32.80 -3.39
C SER A 302 49.90 -32.74 -4.42
N ARG A 303 48.71 -32.31 -3.97
CA ARG A 303 47.55 -32.13 -4.85
C ARG A 303 47.10 -30.67 -4.82
N VAL A 304 46.94 -30.09 -6.01
CA VAL A 304 46.46 -28.71 -6.19
C VAL A 304 44.96 -28.78 -6.48
N VAL A 305 44.18 -28.14 -5.62
CA VAL A 305 42.73 -28.01 -5.77
C VAL A 305 42.45 -26.62 -6.33
N SER A 306 41.96 -26.59 -7.56
CA SER A 306 41.70 -25.38 -8.35
C SER A 306 40.25 -25.38 -8.84
N GLY A 307 39.93 -24.55 -9.84
CA GLY A 307 38.61 -24.52 -10.45
C GLY A 307 38.65 -24.73 -11.96
N PRO A 308 37.55 -25.22 -12.56
CA PRO A 308 37.54 -25.83 -13.89
C PRO A 308 37.77 -24.91 -15.10
N ILE A 309 37.62 -23.59 -14.93
CA ILE A 309 37.55 -22.64 -16.06
C ILE A 309 38.65 -21.58 -15.99
N ILE A 310 39.00 -21.11 -14.79
CA ILE A 310 39.94 -20.00 -14.57
C ILE A 310 41.03 -20.35 -13.55
N ASP A 311 41.25 -21.64 -13.30
CA ASP A 311 42.10 -22.20 -12.22
C ASP A 311 41.77 -21.67 -10.81
N LEU A 312 40.61 -21.04 -10.64
CA LEU A 312 40.12 -20.54 -9.37
C LEU A 312 38.78 -21.19 -9.07
N PRO A 313 38.57 -21.71 -7.84
CA PRO A 313 37.30 -22.26 -7.41
C PRO A 313 36.13 -21.30 -7.65
N ILE A 314 35.03 -21.81 -8.21
CA ILE A 314 33.81 -21.04 -8.50
C ILE A 314 32.72 -21.49 -7.54
N PHE A 315 32.00 -20.55 -6.92
CA PHE A 315 30.91 -20.85 -5.99
C PHE A 315 29.57 -20.30 -6.46
N ALA A 316 28.52 -20.96 -6.00
CA ALA A 316 27.15 -20.44 -6.02
C ALA A 316 26.55 -20.61 -4.63
N SER A 317 25.95 -19.55 -4.08
CA SER A 317 25.43 -19.55 -2.72
C SER A 317 24.09 -18.85 -2.59
N LEU A 318 23.37 -19.24 -1.54
CA LEU A 318 22.27 -18.48 -0.99
C LEU A 318 22.81 -17.64 0.17
N ASN A 319 22.53 -16.35 0.12
CA ASN A 319 23.03 -15.38 1.08
C ASN A 319 21.86 -14.85 1.90
N TYR A 320 22.06 -14.72 3.21
CA TYR A 320 21.09 -14.12 4.12
C TYR A 320 21.74 -12.95 4.87
N ARG A 321 21.14 -11.77 4.74
CA ARG A 321 21.60 -10.54 5.41
C ARG A 321 21.19 -10.57 6.88
N THR A 322 22.16 -10.74 7.78
CA THR A 322 21.93 -10.76 9.24
C THR A 322 22.07 -9.39 9.89
N PHE A 323 22.94 -8.52 9.35
CA PHE A 323 23.10 -7.13 9.76
C PHE A 323 23.13 -6.19 8.56
N ARG A 324 23.08 -4.86 8.78
CA ARG A 324 23.00 -3.84 7.70
C ARG A 324 24.03 -4.04 6.57
N PHE A 325 25.22 -4.58 6.87
CA PHE A 325 26.30 -4.80 5.89
C PHE A 325 26.87 -6.22 5.88
N LEU A 326 26.47 -7.11 6.81
CA LEU A 326 27.02 -8.46 6.94
C LEU A 326 26.04 -9.51 6.41
N LYS A 327 26.54 -10.44 5.59
CA LYS A 327 25.77 -11.58 5.09
C LYS A 327 26.41 -12.90 5.48
N LEU A 328 25.55 -13.85 5.83
CA LEU A 328 25.90 -15.27 5.89
C LEU A 328 25.67 -15.87 4.51
N GLN A 329 26.65 -16.64 4.03
CA GLN A 329 26.56 -17.34 2.76
C GLN A 329 26.61 -18.84 3.01
N ALA A 330 25.72 -19.59 2.37
CA ALA A 330 25.77 -21.05 2.36
C ALA A 330 25.50 -21.54 0.94
N GLY A 331 26.33 -22.45 0.45
CA GLY A 331 26.26 -22.86 -0.95
C GLY A 331 27.14 -24.03 -1.29
N ALA A 332 27.49 -24.11 -2.56
CA ALA A 332 28.37 -25.12 -3.09
C ALA A 332 29.47 -24.49 -3.95
N THR A 333 30.68 -25.05 -3.86
CA THR A 333 31.83 -24.67 -4.65
C THR A 333 32.19 -25.81 -5.59
N LEU A 334 32.47 -25.46 -6.84
CA LEU A 334 32.95 -26.37 -7.86
C LEU A 334 34.48 -26.37 -7.87
N LEU A 335 35.06 -27.54 -7.66
CA LEU A 335 36.49 -27.75 -7.54
C LEU A 335 36.99 -28.75 -8.58
N GLU A 336 38.20 -28.50 -9.06
CA GLU A 336 38.96 -29.40 -9.93
C GLU A 336 40.23 -29.84 -9.18
N GLU A 337 40.44 -31.14 -9.05
CA GLU A 337 41.67 -31.72 -8.52
C GLU A 337 42.48 -32.26 -9.70
N GLN A 338 43.73 -31.80 -9.81
CA GLN A 338 44.70 -32.27 -10.79
C GLN A 338 45.76 -33.11 -10.09
N ASP A 339 45.83 -34.40 -10.44
CA ASP A 339 46.92 -35.27 -10.02
C ASP A 339 48.18 -34.94 -10.84
N LEU A 340 49.24 -34.47 -10.17
CA LEU A 340 50.52 -34.06 -10.78
C LEU A 340 51.25 -35.19 -11.54
N ILE A 341 50.83 -36.45 -11.36
CA ILE A 341 51.50 -37.64 -11.88
C ILE A 341 50.82 -38.24 -13.13
N ASN A 342 49.48 -38.13 -13.25
CA ASN A 342 48.71 -38.83 -14.30
C ASN A 342 47.86 -37.91 -15.18
N ASP A 343 47.94 -36.58 -15.00
CA ASP A 343 47.14 -35.56 -15.72
C ASP A 343 45.63 -35.87 -15.78
N ASN A 344 45.15 -36.58 -14.76
CA ASN A 344 43.74 -36.91 -14.64
C ASN A 344 43.03 -35.78 -13.90
N LYS A 345 41.97 -35.24 -14.51
CA LYS A 345 41.20 -34.13 -13.98
C LYS A 345 39.88 -34.65 -13.44
N SER A 346 39.64 -34.45 -12.15
CA SER A 346 38.37 -34.84 -11.53
C SER A 346 37.62 -33.61 -11.03
N LEU A 347 36.34 -33.53 -11.39
CA LEU A 347 35.44 -32.45 -11.01
C LEU A 347 34.59 -32.90 -9.83
N PHE A 348 34.52 -32.09 -8.78
CA PHE A 348 33.69 -32.39 -7.62
C PHE A 348 33.08 -31.12 -7.02
N VAL A 349 31.96 -31.31 -6.32
CA VAL A 349 31.19 -30.24 -5.70
C VAL A 349 31.29 -30.40 -4.18
N ARG A 350 31.66 -29.33 -3.48
CA ARG A 350 31.75 -29.31 -2.01
C ARG A 350 30.87 -28.22 -1.41
N PRO A 351 30.24 -28.47 -0.25
CA PRO A 351 29.50 -27.43 0.45
C PRO A 351 30.46 -26.35 0.98
N PHE A 352 29.95 -25.13 1.03
CA PHE A 352 30.67 -23.93 1.46
C PHE A 352 29.82 -23.11 2.43
N ILE A 353 30.50 -22.50 3.42
CA ILE A 353 29.93 -21.49 4.32
C ILE A 353 30.87 -20.29 4.39
N GLY A 354 30.34 -19.08 4.31
CA GLY A 354 31.15 -17.87 4.39
C GLY A 354 30.45 -16.64 4.97
N LEU A 355 31.25 -15.61 5.20
CA LEU A 355 30.82 -14.28 5.61
C LEU A 355 31.27 -13.26 4.56
N SER A 356 30.38 -12.34 4.19
CA SER A 356 30.72 -11.27 3.25
C SER A 356 30.18 -9.92 3.64
N ILE A 357 30.82 -8.89 3.09
CA ILE A 357 30.34 -7.52 3.04
C ILE A 357 29.88 -7.22 1.61
N GLU A 358 28.76 -6.52 1.48
CA GLU A 358 28.17 -6.12 0.19
C GLU A 358 28.50 -4.66 -0.14
N PHE A 359 28.95 -4.42 -1.36
CA PHE A 359 29.13 -3.09 -1.94
C PHE A 359 28.21 -2.94 -3.15
N ASN A 360 27.27 -1.99 -3.07
CA ASN A 360 26.38 -1.69 -4.18
C ASN A 360 27.09 -0.81 -5.18
N ILE A 361 27.34 -1.32 -6.39
CA ILE A 361 27.90 -0.53 -7.48
C ILE A 361 26.76 -0.12 -8.40
N TRP A 362 26.54 1.19 -8.50
CA TRP A 362 25.64 1.75 -9.49
C TRP A 362 26.34 1.77 -10.84
N LEU A 363 26.04 0.78 -11.69
CA LEU A 363 26.41 0.85 -13.10
C LEU A 363 25.45 1.81 -13.78
N GLY A 364 25.85 3.08 -13.82
CA GLY A 364 25.14 4.13 -14.51
C GLY A 364 24.97 3.80 -15.98
N ARG A 365 23.81 3.24 -16.33
CA ARG A 365 23.43 3.01 -17.72
C ARG A 365 22.40 4.06 -18.09
N ASN A 366 22.87 5.20 -18.58
CA ASN A 366 22.05 6.14 -19.33
C ASN A 366 21.48 5.39 -20.55
N ARG A 367 20.17 5.13 -20.53
CA ARG A 367 19.37 4.95 -21.75
C ARG A 367 17.97 5.50 -21.54
#